data_AF-A0A1F2P8A6-F1
#
_entry.id   AF-A0A1F2P8A6-F1
#
_cell.length_a   1.000
_cell.length_b   1.000
_cell.length_c   1.000
_cell.angle_alpha   90.00
_cell.angle_beta   90.00
_cell.angle_gamma   90.00
#
_symmetry.space_group_name_H-M   'P 1'
#
loop_
_entity.id
_entity.type
_entity.pdbx_description
1 polymer ?
#
loop_
_entity_poly.entity_id
_entity_poly.type
_entity_poly.pdbx_seq_one_letter_code
_entity_poly.pdbx_strand_id
1 'polypeptide(L)'
;MRTPSVTEMVQKLDEDGLLIYEKYKGITLTSDGQKIAKSVSKRHNLLFDLLTTLGVDEEIANRDACGIEHCLNPESVEAITRLLTQLKSPAGKKLLEELDQV
;
A
#
# COMPACT_ATOMS: atom_id res chain seq x y z
N MET A 1 -2.59 -14.35 20.07
CA MET A 1 -1.60 -13.24 20.02
C MET A 1 -2.22 -12.03 20.68
N ARG A 2 -1.59 -11.46 21.71
CA ARG A 2 -2.01 -10.17 22.27
C ARG A 2 -1.52 -9.09 21.32
N THR A 3 -2.41 -8.29 20.74
CA THR A 3 -2.02 -7.15 19.93
C THR A 3 -1.38 -6.11 20.86
N PRO A 4 -0.14 -5.67 20.59
CA PRO A 4 0.47 -4.61 21.36
C PRO A 4 -0.38 -3.34 21.26
N SER A 5 -0.41 -2.57 22.34
CA SER A 5 -1.01 -1.25 22.33
C SER A 5 -0.26 -0.33 21.36
N VAL A 6 -0.92 0.76 20.95
CA VAL A 6 -0.29 1.79 20.10
C VAL A 6 1.01 2.29 20.73
N THR A 7 1.02 2.55 22.04
CA THR A 7 2.20 3.03 22.76
C THR A 7 3.36 2.04 22.71
N GLU A 8 3.10 0.75 22.94
CA GLU A 8 4.13 -0.30 22.88
C GLU A 8 4.72 -0.41 21.47
N MET A 9 3.89 -0.28 20.42
CA MET A 9 4.38 -0.29 19.03
C MET A 9 5.20 0.95 18.68
N VAL A 10 4.79 2.13 19.15
CA VAL A 10 5.55 3.37 18.91
C VAL A 10 6.92 3.29 19.56
N GLN A 11 7.00 2.81 20.82
CA GLN A 11 8.28 2.60 21.50
C GLN A 11 9.17 1.62 20.76
N LYS A 12 8.62 0.50 20.30
CA LYS A 12 9.38 -0.48 19.52
C LYS A 12 9.95 0.11 18.22
N LEU A 13 9.16 0.89 17.49
CA LEU A 13 9.61 1.52 16.25
C LEU A 13 10.66 2.62 16.49
N ASP A 14 10.62 3.27 17.66
CA ASP A 14 11.65 4.20 18.14
C ASP A 14 12.97 3.46 18.43
N GLU A 15 12.89 2.34 19.16
CA GLU A 15 14.03 1.44 19.44
C GLU A 15 14.65 0.87 18.16
N ASP A 16 13.82 0.54 17.16
CA ASP A 16 14.25 0.08 15.83
C ASP A 16 14.82 1.22 14.95
N GLY A 17 14.82 2.48 15.43
CA GLY A 17 15.37 3.64 14.74
C GLY A 17 14.53 4.12 13.54
N LEU A 18 13.27 3.69 13.45
CA LEU A 18 12.37 4.03 12.35
C LEU A 18 11.58 5.32 12.59
N LEU A 19 11.39 5.69 13.85
CA LEU A 19 10.79 6.96 14.23
C LEU A 19 11.53 7.57 15.42
N ILE A 20 11.19 8.82 15.73
CA ILE A 20 11.60 9.54 16.92
C ILE A 20 10.33 9.87 17.69
N TYR A 21 10.19 9.30 18.88
CA TYR A 21 9.10 9.60 19.80
C TYR A 21 9.53 10.62 20.85
N GLU A 22 8.91 11.79 20.84
CA GLU A 22 9.15 12.82 21.84
C GLU A 22 7.86 13.11 22.63
N LYS A 23 7.91 12.90 23.95
CA LYS A 23 6.77 13.18 24.84
C LYS A 23 6.31 14.64 24.65
N TYR A 24 5.01 14.82 24.42
CA TYR A 24 4.35 16.10 24.13
C TYR A 24 4.66 16.75 22.76
N LYS A 25 5.57 16.19 21.96
CA LYS A 25 5.88 16.68 20.61
C LYS A 25 5.39 15.74 19.50
N GLY A 26 5.12 14.48 19.83
CA GLY A 26 4.54 13.50 18.91
C GLY A 26 5.58 12.55 18.33
N ILE A 27 5.34 12.14 17.07
CA ILE A 27 6.10 11.11 16.37
C ILE A 27 6.61 11.70 15.05
N THR A 28 7.91 11.55 14.80
CA THR A 28 8.52 11.93 13.51
C THR A 28 9.24 10.74 12.91
N LEU A 29 9.00 10.43 11.64
CA LEU A 29 9.73 9.36 10.96
C LEU A 29 11.19 9.75 10.70
N THR A 30 12.12 8.84 10.99
CA THR A 30 13.50 8.97 10.54
C THR A 30 13.59 8.80 9.02
N SER A 31 14.74 9.09 8.44
CA SER A 31 14.98 8.84 7.01
C SER A 31 14.72 7.39 6.60
N ASP A 32 15.03 6.43 7.47
CA ASP A 32 14.81 5.01 7.20
C ASP A 32 13.35 4.61 7.41
N GLY A 33 12.69 5.12 8.45
CA GLY A 33 11.24 4.97 8.60
C GLY A 33 10.45 5.53 7.43
N GLN A 34 10.88 6.67 6.89
CA GLN A 34 10.27 7.26 5.69
C GLN A 34 10.44 6.36 4.46
N LYS A 35 11.58 5.70 4.26
CA LYS A 35 11.79 4.77 3.15
C LYS A 35 10.83 3.57 3.25
N ILE A 36 10.71 3.00 4.45
CA ILE A 36 9.81 1.86 4.69
C ILE A 36 8.36 2.29 4.52
N ALA A 37 7.94 3.40 5.13
CA ALA A 37 6.58 3.94 5.01
C ALA A 37 6.22 4.19 3.54
N LYS A 38 7.11 4.84 2.76
CA LYS A 38 6.90 5.05 1.33
C LYS A 38 6.77 3.74 0.55
N SER A 39 7.55 2.71 0.89
CA SER A 39 7.46 1.39 0.26
C SER A 39 6.12 0.70 0.54
N VAL A 40 5.63 0.79 1.78
CA VAL A 40 4.31 0.29 2.17
C VAL A 40 3.20 1.06 1.42
N SER A 41 3.20 2.39 1.50
CA SER A 41 2.19 3.22 0.80
C SER A 41 2.22 3.05 -0.72
N LYS A 42 3.39 2.82 -1.32
CA LYS A 42 3.49 2.55 -2.77
C LYS A 42 2.78 1.25 -3.14
N ARG A 43 2.93 0.20 -2.33
CA ARG A 43 2.26 -1.09 -2.54
C ARG A 43 0.74 -0.97 -2.35
N HIS A 44 0.33 -0.25 -1.31
CA HIS A 44 -1.08 0.10 -1.09
C HIS A 44 -1.70 0.73 -2.33
N ASN A 45 -1.14 1.87 -2.75
CA ASN A 45 -1.69 2.66 -3.86
C ASN A 45 -1.68 1.87 -5.18
N LEU A 46 -0.65 1.05 -5.41
CA LEU A 46 -0.60 0.20 -6.60
C LEU A 46 -1.76 -0.81 -6.64
N LEU A 47 -2.06 -1.46 -5.51
CA LEU A 47 -3.16 -2.41 -5.41
C LEU A 47 -4.51 -1.72 -5.47
N PHE A 48 -4.67 -0.61 -4.75
CA PHE A 48 -5.88 0.20 -4.79
C PHE A 48 -6.18 0.67 -6.23
N ASP A 49 -5.19 1.23 -6.91
CA ASP A 49 -5.33 1.65 -8.32
C ASP A 49 -5.68 0.47 -9.23
N LEU A 50 -5.07 -0.70 -9.03
CA LEU A 50 -5.36 -1.88 -9.83
C LEU A 50 -6.82 -2.31 -9.63
N LEU A 51 -7.25 -2.49 -8.38
CA LEU A 51 -8.59 -2.99 -8.06
C LEU A 51 -9.68 -2.02 -8.52
N THR A 52 -9.49 -0.73 -8.32
CA THR A 52 -10.41 0.30 -8.82
C THR A 52 -10.42 0.36 -10.35
N THR A 53 -9.27 0.17 -11.01
CA THR A 53 -9.20 0.05 -12.48
C THR A 53 -9.95 -1.19 -12.99
N LEU A 54 -10.04 -2.25 -12.18
CA LEU A 54 -10.82 -3.46 -12.46
C LEU A 54 -12.29 -3.36 -12.05
N GLY A 55 -12.78 -2.18 -11.64
CA GLY A 55 -14.18 -1.94 -11.30
C GLY A 55 -14.57 -2.31 -9.86
N VAL A 56 -13.62 -2.61 -8.98
CA VAL A 56 -13.90 -2.86 -7.56
C VAL A 56 -14.25 -1.55 -6.86
N ASP A 57 -15.27 -1.57 -6.02
CA ASP A 57 -15.66 -0.45 -5.17
C ASP A 57 -14.48 0.07 -4.32
N GLU A 58 -14.37 1.38 -4.16
CA GLU A 58 -13.23 2.01 -3.49
C GLU A 58 -13.06 1.55 -2.02
N GLU A 59 -14.15 1.32 -1.27
CA GLU A 59 -14.04 0.88 0.12
C GLU A 59 -13.50 -0.55 0.21
N ILE A 60 -13.93 -1.41 -0.71
CA ILE A 60 -13.45 -2.79 -0.81
C ILE A 60 -11.99 -2.80 -1.26
N ALA A 61 -11.68 -2.06 -2.33
CA ALA A 61 -10.32 -1.94 -2.88
C ALA A 61 -9.32 -1.45 -1.83
N ASN A 62 -9.70 -0.43 -1.03
CA ASN A 62 -8.86 0.11 0.03
C ASN A 62 -8.60 -0.93 1.14
N ARG A 63 -9.65 -1.65 1.57
CA ARG A 63 -9.54 -2.70 2.59
C ARG A 63 -8.64 -3.85 2.14
N ASP A 64 -8.82 -4.31 0.91
CA ASP A 64 -8.06 -5.42 0.36
C ASP A 64 -6.60 -5.00 0.10
N ALA A 65 -6.38 -3.79 -0.42
CA ALA A 65 -5.04 -3.23 -0.59
C ALA A 65 -4.28 -3.18 0.75
N CYS A 66 -4.92 -2.69 1.81
CA CYS A 66 -4.36 -2.63 3.16
C CYS A 66 -3.98 -4.03 3.71
N GLY A 67 -4.79 -5.05 3.44
CA GLY A 67 -4.47 -6.42 3.85
C GLY A 67 -3.31 -7.04 3.07
N ILE A 68 -3.22 -6.76 1.76
CA ILE A 68 -2.29 -7.44 0.85
C ILE A 68 -0.93 -6.73 0.80
N GLU A 69 -0.85 -5.41 1.01
CA GLU A 69 0.37 -4.61 0.82
C GLU A 69 1.58 -5.12 1.59
N HIS A 70 1.35 -5.70 2.77
CA HIS A 70 2.40 -6.20 3.66
C HIS A 70 3.05 -7.50 3.16
N CYS A 71 2.38 -8.26 2.29
CA CYS A 71 2.77 -9.60 1.87
C CYS A 71 3.42 -9.64 0.48
N LEU A 72 3.41 -8.53 -0.26
CA LEU A 72 3.91 -8.48 -1.64
C LEU A 72 5.44 -8.55 -1.72
N ASN A 73 5.92 -9.47 -2.56
CA ASN A 73 7.32 -9.52 -3.00
C ASN A 73 7.61 -8.38 -3.99
N PRO A 74 8.81 -7.77 -3.98
CA PRO A 74 9.23 -6.78 -4.98
C PRO A 74 8.99 -7.19 -6.44
N GLU A 75 9.20 -8.46 -6.80
CA GLU A 75 8.97 -8.96 -8.16
C GLU A 75 7.48 -8.88 -8.55
N SER A 76 6.58 -9.24 -7.63
CA SER A 76 5.13 -9.12 -7.83
C SER A 76 4.71 -7.66 -7.98
N VAL A 77 5.30 -6.75 -7.18
CA VAL A 77 5.04 -5.31 -7.28
C VAL A 77 5.41 -4.78 -8.67
N GLU A 78 6.55 -5.20 -9.21
CA GLU A 78 6.99 -4.80 -10.54
C GLU A 78 6.07 -5.35 -11.64
N ALA A 79 5.70 -6.63 -11.56
CA ALA A 79 4.78 -7.24 -12.51
C ALA A 79 3.40 -6.55 -12.51
N ILE A 80 2.84 -6.27 -11.34
CA ILE A 80 1.57 -5.55 -11.19
C ILE A 80 1.70 -4.12 -11.73
N THR A 81 2.82 -3.43 -11.47
CA THR A 81 3.06 -2.08 -11.99
C THR A 81 3.04 -2.06 -13.52
N ARG A 82 3.72 -3.03 -14.16
CA ARG A 82 3.72 -3.17 -15.62
C ARG A 82 2.31 -3.45 -16.15
N LEU A 83 1.57 -4.35 -15.51
CA LEU A 83 0.19 -4.66 -15.87
C LEU A 83 -0.71 -3.41 -15.80
N LEU A 84 -0.70 -2.71 -14.67
CA LEU A 84 -1.49 -1.49 -14.48
C LEU A 84 -1.16 -0.43 -15.54
N THR A 85 0.12 -0.28 -15.88
CA THR A 85 0.56 0.64 -16.95
C THR A 85 -0.06 0.26 -18.30
N GLN A 86 -0.11 -1.03 -18.63
CA GLN A 86 -0.76 -1.51 -19.86
C GLN A 86 -2.28 -1.30 -19.82
N LEU A 87 -2.92 -1.58 -18.69
CA LEU A 87 -4.37 -1.40 -18.50
C LEU A 87 -4.79 0.07 -18.63
N LYS A 88 -3.97 1.01 -18.13
CA LYS A 88 -4.23 2.45 -18.26
C LYS A 88 -4.00 3.00 -19.68
N SER A 89 -3.44 2.22 -20.60
CA SER A 89 -3.27 2.61 -22.01
C SER A 89 -4.62 2.66 -22.77
N PRO A 90 -4.73 3.36 -23.91
CA PRO A 90 -5.97 3.39 -24.68
C PRO A 90 -6.49 2.00 -25.09
N ALA A 91 -5.57 1.08 -25.44
CA ALA A 91 -5.93 -0.29 -25.77
C ALA A 91 -6.41 -1.08 -24.53
N GLY A 92 -5.75 -0.86 -23.39
CA GLY A 92 -6.14 -1.47 -22.11
C GLY A 92 -7.50 -1.01 -21.61
N LYS A 93 -7.82 0.28 -21.75
CA LYS A 93 -9.15 0.81 -21.40
C LYS A 93 -10.25 0.19 -22.24
N LYS A 94 -10.02 0.04 -23.54
CA LYS A 94 -10.97 -0.65 -24.43
C LYS A 94 -11.20 -2.10 -23.99
N LEU A 95 -10.14 -2.82 -23.59
CA LEU A 95 -10.28 -4.18 -23.07
C LEU A 95 -11.11 -4.22 -21.78
N LEU A 96 -10.93 -3.26 -20.87
CA LEU A 96 -11.73 -3.18 -19.64
C LEU A 96 -13.21 -2.94 -19.94
N GLU A 97 -13.52 -2.04 -20.88
CA GLU A 97 -14.89 -1.77 -21.33
C GLU A 97 -15.56 -3.01 -21.97
N GLU A 98 -14.79 -3.87 -22.62
CA GLU A 98 -15.27 -5.14 -23.19
C GLU A 98 -15.52 -6.20 -22.10
N LEU A 99 -14.74 -6.20 -21.02
CA LEU A 99 -14.89 -7.14 -19.90
C LEU A 99 -16.09 -6.81 -18.99
N ASP A 100 -16.43 -5.53 -18.83
CA ASP A 100 -17.58 -5.09 -18.02
C ASP A 100 -18.95 -5.38 -18.68
N GLN A 101 -18.97 -5.87 -19.92
CA GLN A 101 -20.19 -6.19 -20.68
C GLN A 101 -20.63 -7.66 -20.57
N VAL A 102 -19.94 -8.48 -19.75
CA VAL A 102 -20.20 -9.91 -19.54
C VAL A 102 -20.75 -10.15 -18.13
#